data_AF-A0A139LQH0-F1
#
_entry.id   AF-A0A139LQH0-F1
#
_cell.length_a   1.000
_cell.length_b   1.000
_cell.length_c   1.000
_cell.angle_alpha   90.00
_cell.angle_beta   90.00
_cell.angle_gamma   90.00
#
_symmetry.space_group_name_H-M   'P 1'
#
loop_
_entity.id
_entity.type
_entity.pdbx_description
1 polymer ?
#
loop_
_entity_poly.entity_id
_entity_poly.type
_entity_poly.pdbx_seq_one_letter_code
_entity_poly.pdbx_strand_id
1 'polypeptide(L)'
;LKPWDGVTDYIGQLAETVQTEDQEFWKKSFRKWFVGMLACALQDEAVNHLVIILYSEQGKGKSTWIRRLLPPEWREYYRNGMANPENKDHQLMLSTHLIINMEEFDGARISDLAGLKRTITQESVTERKVYDMQTLSFIRRASFIASTNNRLCLQDIGGNRRFLPSSVISMDY
;
A
#
# COMPACT_ATOMS: atom_id res chain seq x y z
N LEU A 1 22.74 -12.88 2.57
CA LEU A 1 21.73 -13.32 3.57
C LEU A 1 21.89 -14.82 3.79
N LYS A 2 21.61 -15.33 5.00
CA LYS A 2 21.53 -16.79 5.20
C LYS A 2 20.38 -17.33 4.33
N PRO A 3 20.52 -18.53 3.72
CA PRO A 3 19.41 -19.16 3.01
C PRO A 3 18.19 -19.32 3.92
N TRP A 4 17.00 -19.20 3.34
CA TRP A 4 15.75 -19.47 4.08
C TRP A 4 15.72 -20.93 4.53
N ASP A 5 15.26 -21.16 5.76
CA ASP A 5 15.21 -22.47 6.39
C ASP A 5 14.02 -23.33 5.96
N GLY A 6 13.10 -22.79 5.14
CA GLY A 6 11.91 -23.49 4.66
C GLY A 6 10.77 -23.59 5.68
N VAL A 7 10.95 -23.09 6.90
CA VAL A 7 10.02 -23.29 8.02
C VAL A 7 9.62 -21.96 8.66
N THR A 8 10.53 -21.00 8.72
CA THR A 8 10.28 -19.71 9.34
C THR A 8 9.36 -18.85 8.48
N ASP A 9 8.22 -18.46 9.04
CA ASP A 9 7.27 -17.53 8.43
C ASP A 9 7.60 -16.08 8.81
N TYR A 10 8.56 -15.47 8.10
CA TYR A 10 8.95 -14.08 8.33
C TYR A 10 7.81 -13.08 8.13
N ILE A 11 6.88 -13.37 7.20
CA ILE A 11 5.71 -12.52 6.96
C ILE A 11 4.77 -12.59 8.16
N GLY A 12 4.55 -13.79 8.70
CA GLY A 12 3.78 -14.00 9.93
C GLY A 12 4.40 -13.31 11.14
N GLN A 13 5.71 -13.42 11.34
CA GLN A 13 6.43 -12.71 12.41
C GLN A 13 6.27 -11.19 12.29
N LEU A 14 6.40 -10.65 11.07
CA LEU A 14 6.16 -9.22 10.84
C LEU A 14 4.70 -8.85 11.09
N ALA A 15 3.74 -9.68 10.71
CA ALA A 15 2.32 -9.46 11.00
C ALA A 15 2.04 -9.44 12.51
N GLU A 16 2.75 -10.24 13.31
CA GLU A 16 2.59 -10.32 14.77
C GLU A 16 3.06 -9.07 15.52
N THR A 17 3.88 -8.23 14.89
CA THR A 17 4.26 -6.92 15.45
C THR A 17 3.09 -5.94 15.51
N VAL A 18 1.95 -6.27 14.86
CA VAL A 18 0.71 -5.48 14.90
C VAL A 18 -0.39 -6.32 15.55
N GLN A 19 -0.98 -5.79 16.62
CA GLN A 19 -2.12 -6.38 17.29
C GLN A 19 -3.41 -5.68 16.83
N THR A 20 -4.38 -6.46 16.40
CA THR A 20 -5.65 -5.96 15.84
C THR A 20 -6.86 -6.62 16.50
N GLU A 21 -8.05 -6.00 16.34
CA GLU A 21 -9.31 -6.58 16.84
C GLU A 21 -9.64 -7.93 16.20
N ASP A 22 -9.32 -8.11 14.91
CA ASP A 22 -9.43 -9.39 14.19
C ASP A 22 -8.06 -9.82 13.67
N GLN A 23 -7.32 -10.52 14.53
CA GLN A 23 -5.95 -10.90 14.27
C GLN A 23 -5.80 -11.92 13.12
N GLU A 24 -6.80 -12.80 12.93
CA GLU A 24 -6.78 -13.77 11.84
C GLU A 24 -6.96 -13.06 10.49
N PHE A 25 -7.94 -12.16 10.42
CA PHE A 25 -8.16 -11.34 9.24
C PHE A 25 -6.92 -10.50 8.90
N TRP A 26 -6.31 -9.86 9.90
CA TRP A 26 -5.08 -9.08 9.71
C TRP A 26 -3.95 -9.93 9.14
N LYS A 27 -3.61 -11.06 9.78
CA LYS A 27 -2.50 -11.93 9.33
C LYS A 27 -2.72 -12.40 7.89
N LYS A 28 -3.93 -12.80 7.54
CA LYS A 28 -4.29 -13.24 6.18
C LYS A 28 -4.24 -12.11 5.17
N SER A 29 -4.74 -10.93 5.53
CA SER A 29 -4.77 -9.73 4.70
C SER A 29 -3.37 -9.21 4.42
N PHE A 30 -2.57 -9.05 5.47
CA PHE A 30 -1.18 -8.60 5.38
C PHE A 30 -0.35 -9.55 4.55
N ARG A 31 -0.45 -10.88 4.76
CA ARG A 31 0.30 -11.84 3.95
C ARG A 31 -0.03 -11.72 2.46
N LYS A 32 -1.32 -11.67 2.10
CA LYS A 32 -1.72 -11.52 0.69
C LYS A 32 -1.19 -10.22 0.07
N TRP A 33 -1.34 -9.12 0.80
CA TRP A 33 -0.86 -7.82 0.35
C TRP A 33 0.67 -7.78 0.21
N PHE A 34 1.41 -8.32 1.17
CA PHE A 34 2.88 -8.29 1.19
C PHE A 34 3.48 -9.16 0.09
N VAL A 35 2.92 -10.36 -0.13
CA VAL A 35 3.31 -11.21 -1.28
C VAL A 35 2.99 -10.51 -2.60
N GLY A 36 1.83 -9.86 -2.71
CA GLY A 36 1.47 -9.05 -3.89
C GLY A 36 2.45 -7.92 -4.15
N MET A 37 2.89 -7.21 -3.11
CA MET A 37 3.89 -6.15 -3.21
C MET A 37 5.24 -6.67 -3.72
N LEU A 38 5.70 -7.80 -3.20
CA LEU A 38 6.93 -8.43 -3.68
C LEU A 38 6.80 -8.94 -5.11
N ALA A 39 5.63 -9.47 -5.50
CA ALA A 39 5.38 -9.86 -6.89
C ALA A 39 5.51 -8.66 -7.82
N CYS A 40 4.92 -7.50 -7.50
CA CYS A 40 5.09 -6.27 -8.28
C CYS A 40 6.56 -5.86 -8.40
N ALA A 41 7.37 -6.04 -7.35
CA ALA A 41 8.78 -5.71 -7.36
C ALA A 41 9.62 -6.62 -8.29
N LEU A 42 9.21 -7.87 -8.45
CA LEU A 42 9.99 -8.93 -9.11
C LEU A 42 9.48 -9.31 -10.51
N GLN A 43 8.21 -9.01 -10.82
CA GLN A 43 7.54 -9.39 -12.05
C GLN A 43 6.88 -8.15 -12.67
N ASP A 44 7.07 -7.95 -13.96
CA ASP A 44 6.70 -6.70 -14.64
C ASP A 44 5.19 -6.61 -14.91
N GLU A 45 4.51 -7.76 -14.99
CA GLU A 45 3.08 -7.86 -15.22
C GLU A 45 2.27 -7.93 -13.92
N ALA A 46 2.92 -8.03 -12.76
CA ALA A 46 2.25 -8.18 -11.49
C ALA A 46 1.69 -6.83 -10.99
N VAL A 47 0.40 -6.85 -10.60
CA VAL A 47 -0.28 -5.68 -10.03
C VAL A 47 -0.97 -6.05 -8.72
N ASN A 48 -0.59 -5.35 -7.65
CA ASN A 48 -1.23 -5.51 -6.35
C ASN A 48 -2.46 -4.60 -6.24
N HIS A 49 -3.64 -5.22 -6.37
CA HIS A 49 -4.91 -4.51 -6.22
C HIS A 49 -5.41 -4.43 -4.77
N LEU A 50 -4.70 -5.04 -3.83
CA LEU A 50 -5.08 -5.01 -2.42
C LEU A 50 -4.51 -3.75 -1.76
N VAL A 51 -5.27 -3.20 -0.83
CA VAL A 51 -4.89 -2.04 -0.03
C VAL A 51 -5.16 -2.35 1.42
N ILE A 52 -4.13 -2.26 2.24
CA ILE A 52 -4.26 -2.35 3.69
C ILE A 52 -4.73 -1.00 4.23
N ILE A 53 -5.72 -1.00 5.13
CA ILE A 53 -6.14 0.20 5.86
C ILE A 53 -5.97 -0.06 7.35
N LEU A 54 -5.06 0.69 7.98
CA LEU A 54 -4.80 0.62 9.41
C LEU A 54 -5.58 1.71 10.14
N TYR A 55 -6.57 1.31 10.91
CA TYR A 55 -7.35 2.20 11.75
C TYR A 55 -6.88 2.12 13.19
N SER A 56 -6.62 3.26 13.83
CA SER A 56 -6.49 3.34 15.29
C SER A 56 -6.61 4.77 15.75
N GLU A 57 -6.72 4.99 17.06
CA GLU A 57 -6.47 6.31 17.65
C GLU A 57 -5.09 6.86 17.25
N GLN A 58 -4.95 8.19 17.31
CA GLN A 58 -3.72 8.89 16.98
C GLN A 58 -2.56 8.43 17.89
N GLY A 59 -1.34 8.42 17.35
CA GLY A 59 -0.14 8.16 18.15
C GLY A 59 0.22 6.68 18.35
N LYS A 60 -0.47 5.73 17.70
CA LYS A 60 -0.17 4.29 17.79
C LYS A 60 0.98 3.79 16.88
N GLY A 61 1.78 4.69 16.33
CA GLY A 61 2.97 4.31 15.54
C GLY A 61 2.74 3.79 14.11
N LYS A 62 1.50 3.86 13.58
CA LYS A 62 1.13 3.37 12.23
C LYS A 62 2.12 3.78 11.12
N SER A 63 2.33 5.10 10.96
CA SER A 63 3.26 5.62 9.95
C SER A 63 4.70 5.14 10.14
N THR A 64 5.15 5.02 11.39
CA THR A 64 6.50 4.53 11.71
C THR A 64 6.66 3.08 11.34
N TRP A 65 5.68 2.24 11.71
CA TRP A 65 5.65 0.83 11.37
C TRP A 65 5.62 0.61 9.85
N ILE A 66 4.72 1.31 9.15
CA ILE A 66 4.61 1.26 7.68
C ILE A 66 5.93 1.64 7.01
N ARG A 67 6.62 2.68 7.49
CA ARG A 67 7.93 3.09 6.97
C ARG A 67 9.02 2.04 7.21
N ARG A 68 8.94 1.27 8.30
CA ARG A 68 9.90 0.21 8.65
C ARG A 68 9.69 -1.10 7.88
N LEU A 69 8.61 -1.22 7.10
CA LEU A 69 8.41 -2.35 6.18
C LEU A 69 9.52 -2.46 5.14
N LEU A 70 10.13 -1.32 4.78
CA LEU A 70 11.30 -1.27 3.92
C LEU A 70 12.56 -0.99 4.77
N PRO A 71 13.65 -1.73 4.53
CA PRO A 71 14.90 -1.48 5.22
C PRO A 71 15.46 -0.08 4.87
N PRO A 72 16.34 0.51 5.69
CA PRO A 72 16.85 1.87 5.49
C PRO A 72 17.42 2.16 4.09
N GLU A 73 18.01 1.15 3.46
CA GLU A 73 18.58 1.20 2.11
C GLU A 73 17.50 1.39 1.02
N TRP A 74 16.24 1.04 1.32
CA TRP A 74 15.12 1.09 0.37
C TRP A 74 14.16 2.24 0.66
N ARG A 75 14.58 3.22 1.46
CA ARG A 75 13.76 4.40 1.82
C ARG A 75 13.27 5.21 0.62
N GLU A 76 14.02 5.22 -0.48
CA GLU A 76 13.60 5.92 -1.71
C GLU A 76 12.39 5.27 -2.39
N TYR A 77 12.14 3.98 -2.15
CA TYR A 77 10.99 3.26 -2.69
C TYR A 77 9.73 3.41 -1.83
N TYR A 78 9.80 4.24 -0.79
CA TYR A 78 8.71 4.58 0.12
C TYR A 78 8.23 6.02 -0.12
N ARG A 79 6.91 6.22 -0.25
CA ARG A 79 6.34 7.57 -0.36
C ARG A 79 5.17 7.76 0.60
N ASN A 80 5.10 8.94 1.21
CA ASN A 80 3.90 9.45 1.87
C ASN A 80 3.10 10.34 0.88
N GLY A 81 1.79 10.13 0.81
CA GLY A 81 0.85 10.97 0.09
C GLY A 81 -0.14 10.19 -0.79
N MET A 82 -1.20 10.87 -1.22
CA MET A 82 -2.18 10.27 -2.15
C MET A 82 -1.66 10.27 -3.58
N ALA A 83 -1.82 9.15 -4.28
CA ALA A 83 -1.61 9.09 -5.71
C ALA A 83 -2.79 9.76 -6.44
N ASN A 84 -2.53 10.85 -7.16
CA ASN A 84 -3.52 11.54 -7.97
C ASN A 84 -3.33 11.07 -9.43
N PRO A 85 -4.28 10.32 -10.00
CA PRO A 85 -4.11 9.78 -11.33
C PRO A 85 -4.07 10.85 -12.43
N GLU A 86 -4.51 12.09 -12.16
CA GLU A 86 -4.44 13.21 -13.11
C GLU A 86 -3.08 13.93 -13.10
N ASN A 87 -2.23 13.67 -12.09
CA ASN A 87 -0.91 14.26 -11.99
C ASN A 87 0.16 13.30 -12.56
N LYS A 88 0.87 13.73 -13.61
CA LYS A 88 1.96 12.98 -14.25
C LYS A 88 3.07 12.55 -13.29
N ASP A 89 3.45 13.42 -12.36
CA ASP A 89 4.48 13.08 -11.38
C ASP A 89 4.00 11.95 -10.46
N HIS A 90 2.71 11.93 -10.10
CA HIS A 90 2.11 10.87 -9.28
C HIS A 90 1.95 9.57 -10.08
N GLN A 91 1.75 9.66 -11.40
CA GLN A 91 1.75 8.51 -12.29
C GLN A 91 3.12 7.84 -12.33
N LEU A 92 4.19 8.62 -12.47
CA LEU A 92 5.56 8.09 -12.43
C LEU A 92 5.89 7.44 -11.07
N MET A 93 5.35 7.96 -9.96
CA MET A 93 5.52 7.35 -8.63
C MET A 93 5.03 5.90 -8.58
N LEU A 94 4.00 5.54 -9.35
CA LEU A 94 3.50 4.16 -9.42
C LEU A 94 4.52 3.19 -10.00
N SER A 95 5.50 3.70 -10.77
CA SER A 95 6.57 2.90 -11.38
C SER A 95 7.86 2.90 -10.56
N THR A 96 8.10 3.95 -9.78
CA THR A 96 9.37 4.15 -9.07
C THR A 96 9.32 3.78 -7.59
N HIS A 97 8.14 3.56 -7.00
CA HIS A 97 7.99 3.24 -5.57
C HIS A 97 7.37 1.86 -5.38
N LEU A 98 7.73 1.20 -4.28
CA LEU A 98 7.15 -0.08 -3.84
C LEU A 98 5.96 0.14 -2.90
N ILE A 99 6.08 1.11 -1.99
CA ILE A 99 5.04 1.43 -1.01
C ILE A 99 4.65 2.89 -1.14
N ILE A 100 3.37 3.13 -1.39
CA ILE A 100 2.74 4.44 -1.28
C ILE A 100 1.81 4.40 -0.06
N ASN A 101 2.22 5.10 1.00
CA ASN A 101 1.45 5.28 2.22
C ASN A 101 0.53 6.50 2.09
N MET A 102 -0.77 6.25 2.11
CA MET A 102 -1.81 7.26 2.13
C MET A 102 -2.07 7.66 3.59
N GLU A 103 -1.23 8.57 4.10
CA GLU A 103 -1.46 9.21 5.39
C GLU A 103 -2.68 10.13 5.32
N GLU A 104 -3.47 10.16 6.39
CA GLU A 104 -4.67 11.02 6.51
C GLU A 104 -5.76 10.72 5.48
N PHE A 105 -6.12 9.44 5.33
CA PHE A 105 -7.36 9.06 4.64
C PHE A 105 -8.65 9.64 5.33
N ASP A 106 -8.49 10.35 6.44
CA ASP A 106 -9.55 11.02 7.20
C ASP A 106 -10.17 12.17 6.40
N GLY A 107 -11.18 11.85 5.59
CA GLY A 107 -11.95 12.84 4.83
C GLY A 107 -11.86 12.70 3.32
N ALA A 108 -11.29 11.61 2.79
CA ALA A 108 -11.39 11.28 1.38
C ALA A 108 -12.86 11.28 0.96
N ARG A 109 -13.24 12.23 0.11
CA ARG A 109 -14.60 12.31 -0.43
C ARG A 109 -14.85 11.06 -1.28
N ILE A 110 -16.12 10.74 -1.53
CA ILE A 110 -16.50 9.63 -2.43
C ILE A 110 -15.80 9.74 -3.80
N SER A 111 -15.57 10.97 -4.29
CA SER A 111 -14.78 11.26 -5.48
C SER A 111 -13.33 10.77 -5.39
N ASP A 112 -12.71 10.93 -4.23
CA ASP A 112 -11.30 10.58 -3.98
C ASP A 112 -11.16 9.05 -3.87
N LEU A 113 -12.18 8.37 -3.33
CA LEU A 113 -12.31 6.92 -3.35
C LEU A 113 -12.45 6.36 -4.78
N ALA A 114 -13.21 7.02 -5.64
CA ALA A 114 -13.35 6.60 -7.05
C ALA A 114 -12.03 6.78 -7.82
N GLY A 115 -11.36 7.91 -7.65
CA GLY A 115 -10.02 8.16 -8.20
C GLY A 115 -9.00 7.15 -7.70
N LEU A 116 -8.98 6.90 -6.39
CA LEU A 116 -8.09 5.91 -5.77
C LEU A 116 -8.35 4.50 -6.31
N LYS A 117 -9.61 4.08 -6.47
CA LYS A 117 -9.93 2.78 -7.09
C LYS A 117 -9.35 2.68 -8.49
N ARG A 118 -9.47 3.73 -9.31
CA ARG A 118 -8.87 3.77 -10.66
C ARG A 118 -7.35 3.61 -10.58
N THR A 119 -6.69 4.36 -9.69
CA THR A 119 -5.25 4.26 -9.47
C THR A 119 -4.83 2.86 -9.02
N ILE A 120 -5.57 2.21 -8.12
CA ILE A 120 -5.29 0.84 -7.64
C ILE A 120 -5.44 -0.19 -8.77
N THR A 121 -6.40 0.01 -9.68
CA THR A 121 -6.66 -0.93 -10.79
C THR A 121 -5.81 -0.67 -12.03
N GLN A 122 -5.13 0.47 -12.12
CA GLN A 122 -4.32 0.81 -13.27
C GLN A 122 -3.17 -0.21 -13.45
N GLU A 123 -3.05 -0.78 -14.64
CA GLU A 123 -2.09 -1.86 -14.93
C GLU A 123 -0.71 -1.33 -15.32
N SER A 124 -0.66 -0.26 -16.12
CA SER A 124 0.58 0.33 -16.62
C SER A 124 0.60 1.85 -16.42
N VAL A 125 1.79 2.43 -16.37
CA VAL A 125 1.97 3.89 -16.37
C VAL A 125 2.38 4.32 -17.77
N THR A 126 1.70 5.32 -18.31
CA THR A 126 1.91 5.73 -19.70
C THR A 126 2.12 7.23 -19.74
N GLU A 127 3.28 7.66 -20.21
CA GLU A 127 3.66 9.07 -20.30
C GLU A 127 3.95 9.47 -21.74
N ARG A 128 3.47 10.66 -22.11
CA ARG A 128 3.76 11.29 -23.40
C ARG A 128 4.60 12.53 -23.15
N LYS A 129 5.84 12.55 -23.66
CA LYS A 129 6.69 13.75 -23.63
C LYS A 129 6.11 14.81 -24.57
N VAL A 130 6.13 16.07 -24.13
CA VAL A 130 5.46 17.21 -24.80
C VAL A 130 5.99 17.48 -26.22
N TYR A 131 7.23 17.06 -26.52
CA TYR A 131 7.88 17.26 -27.81
C TYR A 131 8.23 15.95 -28.54
N ASP A 132 7.78 14.81 -28.01
CA ASP A 132 8.11 13.50 -28.56
C ASP A 132 6.85 12.85 -29.13
N MET A 133 6.94 12.26 -30.32
CA MET A 133 5.80 11.55 -30.91
C MET A 133 5.54 10.22 -30.19
N GLN A 134 6.52 9.71 -29.45
CA GLN A 134 6.46 8.41 -28.81
C GLN A 134 5.92 8.49 -27.38
N THR A 135 4.98 7.60 -27.09
CA THR A 135 4.47 7.35 -25.74
C THR A 135 5.37 6.31 -25.07
N LEU A 136 5.90 6.64 -23.88
CA LEU A 136 6.67 5.70 -23.06
C LEU A 136 5.72 4.99 -22.09
N SER A 137 5.88 3.67 -21.97
CA SER A 137 5.21 2.88 -20.95
C SER A 137 6.20 2.46 -19.88
N PHE A 138 5.82 2.63 -18.63
CA PHE A 138 6.59 2.25 -17.45
C PHE A 138 5.88 1.13 -16.70
N ILE A 139 6.69 0.22 -16.18
CA ILE A 139 6.25 -0.90 -15.36
C ILE A 139 5.75 -0.36 -14.03
N ARG A 140 4.54 -0.75 -13.66
CA ARG A 140 3.97 -0.43 -12.36
C ARG A 140 4.56 -1.33 -11.29
N ARG A 141 5.03 -0.73 -10.20
CA ARG A 141 5.63 -1.42 -9.04
C ARG A 141 4.88 -1.17 -7.73
N ALA A 142 4.14 -0.07 -7.63
CA ALA A 142 3.59 0.39 -6.36
C ALA A 142 2.47 -0.47 -5.78
N SER A 143 2.53 -0.67 -4.46
CA SER A 143 1.46 -1.18 -3.60
C SER A 143 1.03 -0.10 -2.61
N PHE A 144 -0.25 -0.12 -2.25
CA PHE A 144 -0.85 0.92 -1.40
C PHE A 144 -1.13 0.41 0.01
N ILE A 145 -0.87 1.28 0.97
CA ILE A 145 -1.27 1.12 2.36
C ILE A 145 -1.79 2.47 2.86
N ALA A 146 -2.75 2.45 3.77
CA ALA A 146 -3.33 3.66 4.33
C ALA A 146 -3.37 3.59 5.85
N SER A 147 -3.31 4.75 6.49
CA SER A 147 -3.56 4.89 7.92
C SER A 147 -4.58 5.99 8.17
N THR A 148 -5.50 5.73 9.10
CA THR A 148 -6.66 6.58 9.38
C THR A 148 -6.97 6.59 10.87
N ASN A 149 -7.46 7.72 11.38
CA ASN A 149 -8.00 7.83 12.73
C ASN A 149 -9.53 7.96 12.70
N ASN A 150 -10.14 8.10 11.53
CA ASN A 150 -11.58 8.21 11.33
C ASN A 150 -12.23 6.85 11.09
N ARG A 151 -13.08 6.42 12.02
CA ARG A 151 -13.81 5.15 11.92
C ARG A 151 -14.82 5.12 10.76
N LEU A 152 -15.33 6.29 10.33
CA LEU A 152 -16.32 6.38 9.25
C LEU A 152 -15.74 5.95 7.90
N CYS A 153 -14.43 6.13 7.70
CA CYS A 153 -13.72 5.61 6.52
C CYS A 153 -13.97 4.10 6.32
N LEU A 154 -14.04 3.33 7.41
CA LEU A 154 -14.23 1.88 7.33
C LEU A 154 -15.64 1.52 6.83
N GLN A 155 -16.64 2.33 7.13
CA GLN A 155 -18.03 2.11 6.71
C GLN A 155 -18.17 2.37 5.20
N ASP A 156 -17.57 3.44 4.68
CA ASP A 156 -17.61 3.79 3.26
C ASP A 156 -16.89 2.77 2.35
N ILE A 157 -16.04 1.95 2.95
CA ILE A 157 -15.20 0.95 2.27
C ILE A 157 -15.74 -0.47 2.48
N GLY A 158 -16.59 -0.68 3.50
CA GLY A 158 -17.21 -1.95 3.85
C GLY A 158 -18.00 -2.55 2.68
N GLY A 159 -17.39 -3.50 1.97
CA GLY A 159 -17.96 -4.14 0.78
C GLY A 159 -16.99 -4.20 -0.40
N ASN A 160 -15.91 -3.42 -0.39
CA ASN A 160 -14.90 -3.49 -1.43
C ASN A 160 -13.79 -4.49 -1.08
N ARG A 161 -13.78 -5.62 -1.79
CA ARG A 161 -12.77 -6.70 -1.64
C ARG A 161 -11.31 -6.28 -1.81
N ARG A 162 -11.04 -5.10 -2.38
CA ARG A 162 -9.68 -4.56 -2.56
C ARG A 162 -9.13 -3.90 -1.30
N PHE A 163 -10.00 -3.37 -0.44
CA PHE A 163 -9.57 -2.72 0.78
C PHE A 163 -9.72 -3.69 1.95
N LEU A 164 -8.67 -3.76 2.75
CA LEU A 164 -8.52 -4.71 3.85
C LEU A 164 -8.35 -3.90 5.14
N PRO A 165 -9.48 -3.48 5.77
CA PRO A 165 -9.44 -2.67 6.97
C PRO A 165 -9.07 -3.49 8.20
N SER A 166 -8.19 -2.96 9.04
CA SER A 166 -7.80 -3.59 10.31
C SER A 166 -7.74 -2.55 11.42
N SER A 167 -8.54 -2.76 12.46
CA SER A 167 -8.53 -1.97 13.70
C SER A 167 -7.34 -2.39 14.55
N VAL A 168 -6.38 -1.48 14.74
CA VAL A 168 -5.13 -1.71 15.45
C VAL A 168 -5.27 -1.32 16.92
N ILE A 169 -4.91 -2.24 17.80
CA ILE A 169 -4.88 -2.09 19.25
C ILE A 169 -3.50 -1.57 19.69
N SER A 170 -2.43 -2.19 19.17
CA SER A 170 -1.03 -1.81 19.43
C SER A 170 -0.10 -2.22 18.28
N MET A 171 1.08 -1.60 18.22
CA MET A 171 2.15 -1.93 17.27
C MET A 171 3.50 -1.87 17.98
N ASP A 172 4.42 -2.74 17.58
CA ASP A 172 5.84 -2.63 17.89
C ASP A 172 6.52 -1.81 16.78
N TYR A 173 7.07 -0.63 17.09
CA TYR A 173 7.47 0.36 16.09
C TYR A 173 8.67 1.25 16.46
#